data_AF-A0A7S1YFL3-F1
#
_entry.id   AF-A0A7S1YFL3-F1
#
_cell.length_a   1.000
_cell.length_b   1.000
_cell.length_c   1.000
_cell.angle_alpha   90.00
_cell.angle_beta   90.00
_cell.angle_gamma   90.00
#
_symmetry.space_group_name_H-M   'P 1'
#
loop_
_entity.id
_entity.type
_entity.pdbx_description
1 polymer ?
#
loop_
_entity_poly.entity_id
_entity_poly.type
_entity_poly.pdbx_seq_one_letter_code
_entity_poly.pdbx_strand_id
1 'polypeptide(L)'
;PVYGLRSLRASPRDGDSIHVLMWVLGGVLAMGGDWCKGRWKAANGATSRSYRYNDAVWFRICRHPNYGGELMQVAALAAAAVDAGTPGWRSLLTFAATVLILTKGVAANTVESRNARDFGSDPAYWQWRDSTSPLLPVMPQVYRFIPKALKRTVFMESLFTRWDERAVARSKST
;
A
#
# COMPACT_ATOMS: atom_id res chain seq x y z
N PRO A 1 42.10 18.11 -18.63
CA PRO A 1 40.80 17.61 -19.13
C PRO A 1 39.65 18.39 -18.46
N VAL A 2 39.11 19.36 -19.19
CA VAL A 2 38.01 20.22 -18.74
C VAL A 2 36.76 19.33 -18.58
N TYR A 3 36.18 19.30 -17.39
CA TYR A 3 34.84 18.75 -17.17
C TYR A 3 33.86 19.55 -18.02
N GLY A 4 33.55 19.01 -19.20
CA GLY A 4 32.58 19.60 -20.11
C GLY A 4 31.23 19.71 -19.41
N LEU A 5 30.86 20.94 -19.08
CA LEU A 5 29.50 21.32 -18.72
C LEU A 5 28.60 21.06 -19.93
N ARG A 6 28.21 19.80 -20.11
CA ARG A 6 27.21 19.41 -21.09
C ARG A 6 25.90 20.05 -20.63
N SER A 7 25.50 21.07 -21.38
CA SER A 7 24.29 21.87 -21.17
C SER A 7 23.12 21.06 -20.63
N LEU A 8 22.78 21.27 -19.35
CA LEU A 8 21.60 20.74 -18.68
C LEU A 8 20.33 21.52 -19.12
N ARG A 9 20.04 21.51 -20.42
CA ARG A 9 18.68 21.68 -20.92
C ARG A 9 18.31 20.41 -21.66
N ALA A 10 18.16 19.33 -20.89
CA ALA A 10 17.27 18.27 -21.34
C ALA A 10 15.88 18.89 -21.35
N SER A 11 15.26 19.01 -22.54
CA SER A 11 13.81 19.14 -22.62
C SER A 11 13.22 18.00 -21.78
N PRO A 12 12.20 18.26 -20.93
CA PRO A 12 11.50 17.18 -20.25
C PRO A 12 11.13 16.15 -21.31
N ARG A 13 11.62 14.91 -21.15
CA ARG A 13 11.10 13.81 -21.95
C ARG A 13 9.72 13.49 -21.38
N ASP A 14 8.79 13.04 -22.20
CA ASP A 14 7.43 12.72 -21.74
C ASP A 14 7.45 11.72 -20.55
N GLY A 15 8.44 10.83 -20.51
CA GLY A 15 8.71 9.91 -19.40
C GLY A 15 9.00 10.59 -18.06
N ASP A 16 9.72 11.73 -18.05
CA ASP A 16 10.04 12.46 -16.82
C ASP A 16 8.76 12.98 -16.15
N SER A 17 7.82 13.47 -16.98
CA SER A 17 6.54 14.01 -16.50
C SER A 17 5.62 12.90 -15.98
N ILE A 18 5.64 11.72 -16.58
CA ILE A 18 4.88 10.54 -16.12
C ILE A 18 5.40 10.06 -14.76
N HIS A 19 6.72 9.97 -14.56
CA HIS A 19 7.29 9.57 -13.28
C HIS A 19 6.95 10.57 -12.16
N VAL A 20 7.05 11.87 -12.44
CA VAL A 20 6.66 12.92 -11.48
C VAL A 20 5.18 12.81 -11.14
N LEU A 21 4.31 12.65 -12.13
CA LEU A 21 2.88 12.48 -11.90
C LEU A 21 2.59 11.25 -11.05
N MET A 22 3.20 10.10 -11.37
CA MET A 22 3.04 8.88 -10.59
C MET A 22 3.51 9.06 -9.15
N TRP A 23 4.65 9.72 -8.96
CA TRP A 23 5.19 10.01 -7.63
C TRP A 23 4.25 10.92 -6.82
N VAL A 24 3.74 11.99 -7.43
CA VAL A 24 2.79 12.91 -6.78
C VAL A 24 1.50 12.20 -6.40
N LEU A 25 0.92 11.40 -7.30
CA LEU A 25 -0.30 10.62 -7.02
C LEU A 25 -0.08 9.62 -5.88
N GLY A 26 1.08 8.94 -5.87
CA GLY A 26 1.47 8.06 -4.77
C GLY A 26 1.62 8.82 -3.45
N GLY A 27 2.21 10.02 -3.47
CA GLY A 27 2.33 10.90 -2.32
C GLY A 27 0.96 11.34 -1.76
N VAL A 28 0.03 11.74 -2.63
CA VAL A 28 -1.35 12.09 -2.24
C VAL A 28 -2.06 10.92 -1.58
N LEU A 29 -1.95 9.72 -2.16
CA LEU A 29 -2.53 8.51 -1.57
C LEU A 29 -1.89 8.20 -0.21
N ALA A 30 -0.57 8.36 -0.09
CA ALA A 30 0.16 8.11 1.13
C ALA A 30 -0.25 9.05 2.26
N MET A 31 -0.21 10.35 1.99
CA MET A 31 -0.62 11.40 2.91
C MET A 31 -2.10 11.27 3.28
N GLY A 32 -2.98 10.95 2.33
CA GLY A 32 -4.41 10.74 2.58
C GLY A 32 -4.66 9.60 3.57
N GLY A 33 -3.94 8.47 3.40
CA GLY A 33 -3.98 7.34 4.33
C GLY A 33 -3.53 7.70 5.75
N ASP A 34 -2.38 8.37 5.86
CA ASP A 34 -1.82 8.76 7.16
C ASP A 34 -2.65 9.85 7.85
N TRP A 35 -3.21 10.80 7.09
CA TRP A 35 -4.12 11.81 7.63
C TRP A 35 -5.38 11.19 8.23
N CYS A 36 -5.99 10.22 7.54
CA CYS A 36 -7.14 9.48 8.07
C CYS A 36 -6.78 8.71 9.35
N LYS A 37 -5.60 8.07 9.41
CA LYS A 37 -5.11 7.43 10.65
C LYS A 37 -4.90 8.45 11.77
N GLY A 38 -4.31 9.61 11.47
CA GLY A 38 -4.08 10.68 12.43
C GLY A 38 -5.39 11.22 13.00
N ARG A 39 -6.38 11.47 12.15
CA ARG A 39 -7.71 11.92 12.55
C ARG A 39 -8.44 10.89 13.43
N TRP A 40 -8.32 9.60 13.12
CA TRP A 40 -8.86 8.53 13.96
C TRP A 40 -8.24 8.52 15.35
N LYS A 41 -6.91 8.62 15.44
CA LYS A 41 -6.18 8.69 16.72
C LYS A 41 -6.55 9.93 17.53
N ALA A 42 -6.76 11.06 16.87
CA ALA A 42 -7.21 12.29 17.54
C ALA A 42 -8.59 12.12 18.18
N ALA A 43 -9.50 11.37 17.53
CA ALA A 43 -10.85 11.13 18.04
C ALA A 43 -10.94 9.98 19.07
N ASN A 44 -10.08 8.97 19.00
CA ASN A 44 -10.17 7.74 19.80
C ASN A 44 -8.98 7.54 20.77
N GLY A 45 -8.11 8.54 20.90
CA GLY A 45 -6.92 8.50 21.74
C GLY A 45 -5.66 8.03 20.99
N ALA A 46 -4.51 8.59 21.37
CA ALA A 46 -3.21 8.34 20.72
C ALA A 46 -2.74 6.87 20.83
N THR A 47 -3.28 6.12 21.79
CA THR A 47 -3.02 4.68 21.98
C THR A 47 -3.86 3.80 21.06
N SER A 48 -4.88 4.35 20.40
CA SER A 48 -5.66 3.64 19.38
C SER A 48 -4.76 3.30 18.19
N ARG A 49 -4.44 2.01 18.05
CA ARG A 49 -3.55 1.48 17.00
C ARG A 49 -4.31 0.83 15.86
N SER A 50 -5.57 0.45 16.10
CA SER A 50 -6.55 0.10 15.07
C SER A 50 -7.20 1.35 14.52
N TYR A 51 -7.73 1.28 13.31
CA TYR A 51 -8.50 2.35 12.70
C TYR A 51 -9.74 1.74 12.07
N ARG A 52 -10.86 2.46 12.13
CA ARG A 52 -12.10 1.95 11.54
C ARG A 52 -12.00 1.96 10.03
N TYR A 53 -12.11 0.77 9.49
CA TYR A 53 -11.96 0.40 8.10
C TYR A 53 -12.97 1.06 7.13
N ASN A 54 -14.05 1.63 7.68
CA ASN A 54 -15.20 2.19 6.96
C ASN A 54 -15.20 3.73 6.95
N ASP A 55 -14.66 4.40 7.98
CA ASP A 55 -14.99 5.80 8.26
C ASP A 55 -14.23 6.82 7.36
N ALA A 56 -13.32 6.35 6.50
CA ALA A 56 -12.47 7.20 5.68
C ALA A 56 -12.40 6.73 4.21
N VAL A 57 -12.53 7.70 3.29
CA VAL A 57 -12.61 7.48 1.83
C VAL A 57 -11.48 6.60 1.31
N TRP A 58 -10.24 6.83 1.75
CA TRP A 58 -9.07 6.07 1.30
C TRP A 58 -9.11 4.60 1.74
N PHE A 59 -9.60 4.33 2.96
CA PHE A 59 -9.73 2.97 3.49
C PHE A 59 -10.89 2.19 2.87
N ARG A 60 -11.88 2.89 2.30
CA ARG A 60 -12.95 2.26 1.52
C ARG A 60 -12.49 1.78 0.14
N ILE A 61 -11.35 2.25 -0.36
CA ILE A 61 -10.83 1.91 -1.69
C ILE A 61 -9.60 0.99 -1.60
N CYS A 62 -8.78 1.15 -0.56
CA CYS A 62 -7.58 0.35 -0.33
C CYS A 62 -7.41 0.10 1.18
N ARG A 63 -7.03 -1.12 1.59
CA ARG A 63 -6.81 -1.42 3.01
C ARG A 63 -5.60 -0.68 3.58
N HIS A 64 -4.54 -0.55 2.78
CA HIS A 64 -3.30 0.14 3.18
C HIS A 64 -2.95 1.22 2.14
N PRO A 65 -3.72 2.31 2.07
CA PRO A 65 -3.48 3.38 1.09
C PRO A 65 -2.08 3.97 1.27
N ASN A 66 -1.58 4.06 2.50
CA ASN A 66 -0.22 4.54 2.76
C ASN A 66 0.87 3.65 2.15
N TYR A 67 0.75 2.33 2.26
CA TYR A 67 1.69 1.41 1.63
C TYR A 67 1.54 1.37 0.11
N GLY A 68 0.31 1.46 -0.40
CA GLY A 68 0.06 1.57 -1.84
C GLY A 68 0.70 2.82 -2.45
N GLY A 69 0.58 3.97 -1.77
CA GLY A 69 1.15 5.23 -2.20
C GLY A 69 2.68 5.26 -2.13
N GLU A 70 3.28 4.69 -1.09
CA GLU A 70 4.73 4.53 -0.99
C GLU A 70 5.29 3.60 -2.07
N LEU A 71 4.59 2.48 -2.34
CA LEU A 71 4.98 1.57 -3.40
C LEU A 71 4.90 2.23 -4.79
N MET A 72 3.89 3.05 -5.04
CA MET A 72 3.75 3.82 -6.28
C MET A 72 4.88 4.85 -6.45
N GLN A 73 5.26 5.55 -5.38
CA GLN A 73 6.39 6.48 -5.38
C GLN A 73 7.71 5.76 -5.67
N VAL A 74 7.96 4.61 -5.05
CA VAL A 74 9.16 3.81 -5.33
C VAL A 74 9.15 3.26 -6.75
N ALA A 75 8.00 2.84 -7.29
CA ALA A 75 7.89 2.42 -8.68
C ALA A 75 8.27 3.55 -9.65
N ALA A 76 7.77 4.77 -9.38
CA ALA A 76 8.07 5.96 -10.17
C ALA A 76 9.57 6.31 -10.12
N LEU A 77 10.17 6.28 -8.94
CA LEU A 77 11.62 6.51 -8.78
C LEU A 77 12.46 5.42 -9.45
N ALA A 78 12.04 4.15 -9.33
CA ALA A 78 12.72 3.02 -9.94
C ALA A 78 12.70 3.12 -11.47
N ALA A 79 11.57 3.50 -12.05
CA ALA A 79 11.42 3.73 -13.49
C ALA A 79 12.25 4.93 -13.97
N ALA A 80 12.18 6.07 -13.27
CA ALA A 80 13.02 7.23 -13.56
C ALA A 80 14.52 6.91 -13.47
N ALA A 81 14.94 6.07 -12.52
CA ALA A 81 16.32 5.63 -12.40
C ALA A 81 16.76 4.79 -13.60
N VAL A 82 15.90 3.92 -14.13
CA VAL A 82 16.18 3.16 -15.36
C VAL A 82 16.37 4.09 -16.56
N ASP A 83 15.47 5.07 -16.73
CA ASP A 83 15.56 6.06 -17.81
C ASP A 83 16.84 6.91 -17.72
N ALA A 84 17.31 7.17 -16.50
CA ALA A 84 18.58 7.84 -16.22
C ALA A 84 19.83 6.95 -16.42
N GLY A 85 19.65 5.69 -16.82
CA GLY A 85 20.75 4.75 -17.11
C GLY A 85 21.13 3.80 -15.97
N THR A 86 20.34 3.74 -14.90
CA THR A 86 20.54 2.74 -13.84
C THR A 86 20.20 1.34 -14.40
N PRO A 87 21.04 0.31 -14.18
CA PRO A 87 20.71 -1.05 -14.57
C PRO A 87 19.39 -1.51 -13.96
N GLY A 88 18.47 -2.01 -14.79
CA GLY A 88 17.11 -2.36 -14.38
C GLY A 88 17.01 -3.35 -13.22
N TRP A 89 17.99 -4.24 -13.05
CA TRP A 89 18.03 -5.17 -11.92
C TRP A 89 18.19 -4.47 -10.56
N ARG A 90 18.86 -3.31 -10.50
CA ARG A 90 18.98 -2.51 -9.27
C ARG A 90 17.66 -1.85 -8.92
N SER A 91 16.99 -1.25 -9.91
CA SER A 91 15.65 -0.69 -9.74
C SER A 91 14.63 -1.76 -9.31
N LEU A 92 14.70 -2.95 -9.91
CA LEU A 92 13.87 -4.09 -9.53
C LEU A 92 14.18 -4.57 -8.10
N LEU A 93 15.46 -4.63 -7.71
CA LEU A 93 15.86 -5.00 -6.35
C LEU A 93 15.33 -4.01 -5.32
N THR A 94 15.45 -2.70 -5.58
CA THR A 94 14.90 -1.65 -4.70
C THR A 94 13.39 -1.80 -4.57
N PHE A 95 12.67 -1.93 -5.69
CA PHE A 95 11.22 -2.11 -5.68
C PHE A 95 10.81 -3.38 -4.91
N ALA A 96 11.46 -4.51 -5.17
CA ALA A 96 11.19 -5.77 -4.48
C ALA A 96 11.50 -5.69 -2.98
N ALA A 97 12.59 -5.03 -2.59
CA ALA A 97 12.94 -4.80 -1.19
C ALA A 97 11.87 -3.95 -0.49
N THR A 98 11.39 -2.86 -1.11
CA THR A 98 10.29 -2.04 -0.57
C THR A 98 9.01 -2.86 -0.42
N VAL A 99 8.61 -3.65 -1.43
CA VAL A 99 7.47 -4.56 -1.32
C VAL A 99 7.62 -5.47 -0.11
N LEU A 100 8.78 -6.11 0.08
CA LEU A 100 9.01 -7.01 1.20
C LEU A 100 8.96 -6.28 2.55
N ILE A 101 9.54 -5.08 2.65
CA ILE A 101 9.51 -4.28 3.88
C ILE A 101 8.06 -3.87 4.23
N LEU A 102 7.30 -3.36 3.27
CA LEU A 102 5.93 -2.90 3.53
C LEU A 102 4.96 -4.05 3.82
N THR A 103 5.11 -5.17 3.11
CA THR A 103 4.18 -6.31 3.22
C THR A 103 4.59 -7.33 4.28
N LYS A 104 5.85 -7.78 4.27
CA LYS A 104 6.38 -8.79 5.20
C LYS A 104 7.06 -8.19 6.41
N GLY A 105 7.61 -6.99 6.31
CA GLY A 105 8.32 -6.30 7.38
C GLY A 105 7.36 -5.79 8.45
N VAL A 106 6.78 -6.69 9.24
CA VAL A 106 6.03 -6.49 10.50
C VAL A 106 4.78 -5.59 10.39
N ALA A 107 4.78 -4.46 9.69
CA ALA A 107 3.82 -3.39 9.81
C ALA A 107 2.42 -3.75 9.26
N ALA A 108 2.29 -4.15 7.99
CA ALA A 108 0.98 -4.49 7.42
C ALA A 108 0.33 -5.70 8.10
N ASN A 109 1.10 -6.78 8.23
CA ASN A 109 0.66 -8.01 8.88
C ASN A 109 0.25 -7.76 10.34
N THR A 110 1.01 -6.95 11.07
CA THR A 110 0.65 -6.57 12.44
C THR A 110 -0.61 -5.70 12.48
N VAL A 111 -0.81 -4.81 11.52
CA VAL A 111 -2.01 -3.96 11.42
C VAL A 111 -3.25 -4.80 11.13
N GLU A 112 -3.22 -5.72 10.15
CA GLU A 112 -4.38 -6.57 9.85
C GLU A 112 -4.73 -7.49 11.02
N SER A 113 -3.73 -8.03 11.71
CA SER A 113 -3.94 -8.82 12.93
C SER A 113 -4.59 -8.02 14.06
N ARG A 114 -4.14 -6.79 14.27
CA ARG A 114 -4.73 -5.90 15.28
C ARG A 114 -6.18 -5.55 14.92
N ASN A 115 -6.41 -5.14 13.68
CA ASN A 115 -7.76 -4.86 13.20
C ASN A 115 -8.67 -6.09 13.28
N ALA A 116 -8.16 -7.30 13.02
CA ALA A 116 -8.92 -8.53 13.19
C ALA A 116 -9.21 -8.87 14.66
N ARG A 117 -8.30 -8.54 15.59
CA ARG A 117 -8.57 -8.70 17.03
C ARG A 117 -9.66 -7.73 17.49
N ASP A 118 -9.52 -6.46 17.13
CA ASP A 118 -10.36 -5.36 17.59
C ASP A 118 -11.75 -5.36 16.92
N PHE A 119 -11.83 -5.66 15.62
CA PHE A 119 -13.06 -5.62 14.83
C PHE A 119 -13.53 -6.99 14.33
N GLY A 120 -12.85 -8.09 14.65
CA GLY A 120 -13.21 -9.41 14.11
C GLY A 120 -14.56 -9.97 14.57
N SER A 121 -15.20 -9.38 15.58
CA SER A 121 -16.59 -9.69 15.96
C SER A 121 -17.63 -8.94 15.11
N ASP A 122 -17.20 -7.95 14.33
CA ASP A 122 -18.05 -7.16 13.44
C ASP A 122 -18.10 -7.81 12.04
N PRO A 123 -19.26 -8.32 11.60
CA PRO A 123 -19.39 -8.90 10.26
C PRO A 123 -19.04 -7.91 9.12
N ALA A 124 -19.26 -6.61 9.34
CA ALA A 124 -18.96 -5.59 8.33
C ALA A 124 -17.44 -5.42 8.11
N TYR A 125 -16.62 -5.76 9.11
CA TYR A 125 -15.16 -5.76 8.96
C TYR A 125 -14.70 -6.80 7.96
N TRP A 126 -15.21 -8.03 8.08
CA TRP A 126 -14.85 -9.12 7.16
C TRP A 126 -15.36 -8.85 5.74
N GLN A 127 -16.58 -8.31 5.62
CA GLN A 127 -17.13 -7.91 4.33
C GLN A 127 -16.27 -6.82 3.66
N TRP A 128 -15.85 -5.81 4.41
CA TRP A 128 -14.93 -4.78 3.90
C TRP A 128 -13.58 -5.39 3.49
N ARG A 129 -12.97 -6.20 4.35
CA ARG A 129 -11.64 -6.79 4.11
C ARG A 129 -11.61 -7.61 2.81
N ASP A 130 -12.62 -8.45 2.61
CA ASP A 130 -12.68 -9.38 1.48
C ASP A 130 -13.08 -8.69 0.16
N SER A 131 -13.70 -7.50 0.25
CA SER A 131 -14.09 -6.66 -0.88
C SER A 131 -13.11 -5.51 -1.16
N THR A 132 -12.08 -5.30 -0.34
CA THR A 132 -11.14 -4.18 -0.49
C THR A 132 -9.72 -4.69 -0.77
N SER A 133 -9.11 -4.16 -1.82
CA SER A 133 -7.74 -4.51 -2.21
C SER A 133 -6.71 -4.06 -1.15
N PRO A 134 -5.61 -4.80 -0.95
CA PRO A 134 -4.64 -4.50 0.11
C PRO A 134 -3.75 -3.29 -0.20
N LEU A 135 -3.25 -3.16 -1.43
CA LEU A 135 -2.26 -2.14 -1.82
C LEU A 135 -2.71 -1.27 -2.99
N LEU A 136 -3.14 -1.90 -4.09
CA LEU A 136 -3.55 -1.20 -5.29
C LEU A 136 -4.95 -0.60 -5.07
N PRO A 137 -5.17 0.71 -5.28
CA PRO A 137 -6.49 1.31 -5.12
C PRO A 137 -7.42 0.79 -6.21
N VAL A 138 -8.29 -0.16 -5.85
CA VAL A 138 -9.30 -0.73 -6.75
C VAL A 138 -10.65 -0.61 -6.08
N MET A 139 -11.62 -0.07 -6.82
CA MET A 139 -12.97 0.11 -6.30
C MET A 139 -13.54 -1.24 -5.80
N PRO A 140 -14.10 -1.30 -4.58
CA PRO A 140 -14.62 -2.55 -4.00
C PRO A 140 -15.67 -3.25 -4.85
N GLN A 141 -16.46 -2.48 -5.59
CA GLN A 141 -17.47 -2.98 -6.52
C GLN A 141 -16.88 -3.86 -7.61
N VAL A 142 -15.63 -3.60 -8.00
CA VAL A 142 -14.87 -4.40 -8.98
C VAL A 142 -14.13 -5.51 -8.24
N TYR A 143 -13.41 -5.17 -7.17
CA TYR A 143 -12.54 -6.11 -6.46
C TYR A 143 -13.30 -7.33 -5.92
N ARG A 144 -14.57 -7.18 -5.50
CA ARG A 144 -15.40 -8.29 -5.00
C ARG A 144 -15.57 -9.44 -6.01
N PHE A 145 -15.58 -9.14 -7.31
CA PHE A 145 -15.80 -10.13 -8.36
C PHE A 145 -14.51 -10.81 -8.85
N ILE A 146 -13.34 -10.33 -8.39
CA ILE A 146 -12.05 -10.87 -8.81
C ILE A 146 -11.88 -12.29 -8.22
N PRO A 147 -11.50 -13.29 -9.05
CA PRO A 147 -11.24 -14.65 -8.56
C PRO A 147 -10.17 -14.67 -7.46
N LYS A 148 -10.35 -15.54 -6.45
CA LYS A 148 -9.42 -15.65 -5.31
C LYS A 148 -7.97 -15.89 -5.73
N ALA A 149 -7.74 -16.66 -6.79
CA ALA A 149 -6.40 -16.89 -7.33
C ALA A 149 -5.73 -15.57 -7.75
N LEU A 150 -6.46 -14.71 -8.45
CA LEU A 150 -5.96 -13.43 -8.94
C LEU A 150 -5.75 -12.41 -7.79
N LYS A 151 -6.63 -12.42 -6.78
CA LYS A 151 -6.41 -11.63 -5.56
C LYS A 151 -5.13 -12.04 -4.83
N ARG A 152 -4.88 -13.34 -4.70
CA ARG A 152 -3.71 -13.89 -4.00
C ARG A 152 -2.39 -13.58 -4.70
N THR A 153 -2.37 -13.58 -6.03
CA THR A 153 -1.14 -13.41 -6.82
C THR A 153 -0.93 -11.95 -7.24
N VAL A 154 -1.83 -11.38 -8.04
CA VAL A 154 -1.65 -10.04 -8.63
C VAL A 154 -1.86 -8.93 -7.62
N PHE A 155 -2.87 -9.06 -6.76
CA PHE A 155 -3.09 -8.10 -5.67
C PHE A 155 -2.26 -8.40 -4.43
N MET A 156 -1.39 -9.41 -4.51
CA MET A 156 -0.44 -9.78 -3.46
C MET A 156 -1.11 -10.07 -2.12
N GLU A 157 -2.40 -10.45 -2.12
CA GLU A 157 -3.16 -10.66 -0.89
C GLU A 157 -2.52 -11.75 -0.03
N SER A 158 -1.89 -12.76 -0.65
CA SER A 158 -1.15 -13.81 0.04
C SER A 158 0.02 -13.32 0.91
N LEU A 159 0.53 -12.10 0.69
CA LEU A 159 1.56 -11.48 1.53
C LEU A 159 0.99 -10.90 2.83
N PHE A 160 -0.31 -10.64 2.86
CA PHE A 160 -1.07 -10.09 4.00
C PHE A 160 -1.83 -11.18 4.77
N THR A 161 -2.33 -12.22 4.08
CA THR A 161 -3.19 -13.26 4.69
C THR A 161 -2.44 -14.41 5.37
N ARG A 162 -1.16 -14.24 5.75
CA ARG A 162 -0.38 -15.33 6.38
C ARG A 162 -0.74 -15.63 7.83
N TRP A 163 -1.65 -14.86 8.43
CA TRP A 163 -2.13 -15.12 9.79
C TRP A 163 -3.14 -16.27 9.77
N ASP A 164 -3.00 -17.20 10.71
CA ASP A 164 -3.98 -18.28 10.87
C ASP A 164 -5.28 -17.66 11.38
N GLU A 165 -6.22 -17.40 10.47
CA GLU A 165 -7.58 -16.93 10.77
C GLU A 165 -8.24 -17.84 11.83
N ARG A 166 -7.86 -19.12 11.87
CA ARG A 166 -8.31 -20.10 12.86
C ARG A 166 -7.73 -19.85 14.25
N ALA A 167 -6.52 -19.29 14.37
CA ALA A 167 -5.91 -18.98 15.67
C ALA A 167 -6.58 -17.77 16.36
N VAL A 168 -6.97 -16.75 15.59
CA VAL A 168 -7.70 -15.58 16.12
C VAL A 168 -9.16 -15.93 16.45
N ALA A 169 -9.79 -16.79 15.65
CA ALA A 169 -11.12 -17.32 15.98
C ALA A 169 -11.11 -18.20 17.24
N ARG A 170 -10.09 -19.07 17.41
CA ARG A 170 -9.93 -19.94 18.59
C ARG A 170 -9.65 -19.18 19.88
N SER A 171 -8.98 -18.02 19.83
CA SER A 171 -8.73 -17.23 21.04
C SER A 171 -9.98 -16.53 21.61
N LYS A 172 -11.13 -16.63 20.92
CA LYS A 172 -12.43 -16.09 21.39
C LYS A 172 -13.40 -17.19 21.83
N SER A 173 -13.06 -18.47 21.68
CA SER A 173 -13.86 -19.61 22.14
C SER A 173 -13.41 -20.16 23.51
N THR A 174 -12.44 -19.50 24.14
CA THR A 174 -11.91 -19.74 25.50
C THR A 174 -12.02 -18.44 26.28
#